data_AF-A0A0S8JBA3-F1
#
_entry.id   AF-A0A0S8JBA3-F1
#
_cell.length_a   1.000
_cell.length_b   1.000
_cell.length_c   1.000
_cell.angle_alpha   90.00
_cell.angle_beta   90.00
_cell.angle_gamma   90.00
#
_symmetry.space_group_name_H-M   'P 1'
#
loop_
_entity.id
_entity.type
_entity.pdbx_description
1 polymer ?
#
loop_
_entity_poly.entity_id
_entity_poly.type
_entity_poly.pdbx_seq_one_letter_code
_entity_poly.pdbx_strand_id
1 'polypeptide(L)'
;GGVDNLAEGDYTVAMGRQAQAIHNGSFVWADGAGNDYTTTADNQFLIRAGGGVGVGTNNPQHQLDVAGEMGCISLHEASDIRLKSNIKTIADALDKISQIRGVEFEWNDNAEARGAIYGREQLGVVAQEMETVFPQLVSTSDDGYKSVDYTKLTAVLIEAVKELQSRTKKLEQENITLKHEIEILKEQ
;
A
#
# COMPACT_ATOMS: atom_id res chain seq x y z
N GLY A 1 -0.17 -11.92 -32.40
CA GLY A 1 -1.54 -11.73 -32.94
C GLY A 1 -2.03 -10.33 -32.61
N GLY A 2 -2.98 -9.80 -33.39
CA GLY A 2 -3.52 -8.44 -33.25
C GLY A 2 -3.13 -7.51 -34.42
N VAL A 3 -3.09 -6.20 -34.20
CA VAL A 3 -2.97 -5.17 -35.26
C VAL A 3 -1.79 -4.23 -35.00
N ASP A 4 -1.05 -3.89 -36.04
CA ASP A 4 0.06 -2.92 -36.04
C ASP A 4 1.16 -3.19 -34.99
N ASN A 5 1.43 -4.47 -34.71
CA ASN A 5 2.52 -4.86 -33.82
C ASN A 5 3.84 -4.98 -34.60
N LEU A 6 4.94 -4.67 -33.92
CA LEU A 6 6.29 -4.76 -34.47
C LEU A 6 7.18 -5.56 -33.51
N ALA A 7 7.89 -6.55 -34.05
CA ALA A 7 8.89 -7.34 -33.34
C ALA A 7 10.16 -7.37 -34.21
N GLU A 8 11.12 -6.50 -33.91
CA GLU A 8 12.33 -6.29 -34.73
C GLU A 8 13.61 -6.81 -34.07
N GLY A 9 13.67 -6.87 -32.74
CA GLY A 9 14.86 -7.37 -32.02
C GLY A 9 15.01 -8.89 -32.09
N ASP A 10 16.22 -9.38 -31.86
CA ASP A 10 16.46 -10.80 -31.65
C ASP A 10 15.70 -11.29 -30.42
N TYR A 11 15.08 -12.46 -30.51
CA TYR A 11 14.32 -13.09 -29.41
C TYR A 11 13.13 -12.24 -28.90
N THR A 12 12.44 -11.53 -29.79
CA THR A 12 11.32 -10.64 -29.42
C THR A 12 9.93 -11.24 -29.63
N VAL A 13 8.97 -10.73 -28.86
CA VAL A 13 7.54 -11.02 -29.01
C VAL A 13 6.72 -9.74 -28.87
N ALA A 14 5.82 -9.48 -29.82
CA ALA A 14 4.85 -8.39 -29.75
C ALA A 14 3.43 -8.89 -30.04
N MET A 15 2.48 -8.57 -29.17
CA MET A 15 1.09 -9.00 -29.28
C MET A 15 0.10 -7.91 -28.83
N GLY A 16 -1.10 -7.93 -29.43
CA GLY A 16 -2.18 -6.98 -29.10
C GLY A 16 -2.35 -5.89 -30.16
N ARG A 17 -2.48 -4.63 -29.75
CA ARG A 17 -2.56 -3.49 -30.69
C ARG A 17 -1.42 -2.50 -30.45
N GLN A 18 -0.62 -2.27 -31.49
CA GLN A 18 0.51 -1.35 -31.46
C GLN A 18 1.56 -1.67 -30.38
N ALA A 19 1.79 -2.96 -30.11
CA ALA A 19 2.93 -3.42 -29.32
C ALA A 19 4.21 -3.37 -30.15
N GLN A 20 5.24 -2.65 -29.67
CA GLN A 20 6.51 -2.45 -30.41
C GLN A 20 7.70 -3.01 -29.60
N ALA A 21 8.11 -4.24 -29.92
CA ALA A 21 9.27 -4.92 -29.34
C ALA A 21 10.51 -4.70 -30.24
N ILE A 22 11.13 -3.52 -30.15
CA ILE A 22 12.26 -3.11 -31.02
C ILE A 22 13.66 -3.38 -30.43
N HIS A 23 13.72 -3.83 -29.17
CA HIS A 23 14.96 -4.16 -28.45
C HIS A 23 15.09 -5.66 -28.21
N ASN A 24 16.32 -6.19 -28.10
CA ASN A 24 16.57 -7.63 -28.01
C ASN A 24 16.00 -8.24 -26.73
N GLY A 25 15.52 -9.48 -26.82
CA GLY A 25 15.01 -10.24 -25.68
C GLY A 25 13.73 -9.67 -25.05
N SER A 26 13.02 -8.79 -25.77
CA SER A 26 11.86 -8.10 -25.22
C SER A 26 10.52 -8.77 -25.55
N PHE A 27 9.57 -8.66 -24.62
CA PHE A 27 8.21 -9.13 -24.78
C PHE A 27 7.26 -7.97 -24.50
N VAL A 28 6.33 -7.71 -25.42
CA VAL A 28 5.35 -6.64 -25.29
C VAL A 28 3.95 -7.18 -25.53
N TRP A 29 3.06 -6.95 -24.56
CA TRP A 29 1.62 -7.10 -24.75
C TRP A 29 0.92 -5.76 -24.53
N ALA A 30 0.07 -5.36 -25.48
CA ALA A 30 -0.65 -4.09 -25.41
C ALA A 30 -2.14 -4.24 -25.73
N ASP A 31 -2.99 -3.66 -24.89
CA ASP A 31 -4.43 -3.59 -25.09
C ASP A 31 -4.83 -2.72 -26.31
N GLY A 32 -6.15 -2.52 -26.48
CA GLY A 32 -6.75 -1.81 -27.61
C GLY A 32 -6.57 -0.28 -27.64
N ALA A 33 -5.85 0.34 -26.70
CA ALA A 33 -5.80 1.80 -26.50
C ALA A 33 -5.36 2.64 -27.72
N GLY A 34 -4.73 2.02 -28.73
CA GLY A 34 -4.52 2.67 -30.03
C GLY A 34 -3.34 3.63 -30.11
N ASN A 35 -2.37 3.48 -29.21
CA ASN A 35 -1.09 4.17 -29.23
C ASN A 35 0.06 3.16 -29.20
N ASP A 36 1.22 3.54 -29.71
CA ASP A 36 2.41 2.70 -29.65
C ASP A 36 2.82 2.45 -28.20
N TYR A 37 3.17 1.21 -27.90
CA TYR A 37 3.75 0.79 -26.63
C TYR A 37 5.09 0.11 -26.89
N THR A 38 6.15 0.90 -26.77
CA THR A 38 7.46 0.57 -27.30
C THR A 38 8.47 0.28 -26.20
N THR A 39 9.27 -0.75 -26.40
CA THR A 39 10.41 -1.03 -25.51
C THR A 39 11.45 0.08 -25.57
N THR A 40 12.11 0.34 -24.46
CA THR A 40 13.12 1.39 -24.31
C THR A 40 14.52 0.84 -24.05
N ALA A 41 14.65 -0.48 -23.84
CA ALA A 41 15.91 -1.17 -23.60
C ALA A 41 15.75 -2.69 -23.86
N ASP A 42 16.89 -3.38 -23.95
CA ASP A 42 16.93 -4.85 -24.04
C ASP A 42 16.33 -5.53 -22.80
N ASN A 43 15.82 -6.75 -22.99
CA ASN A 43 15.31 -7.65 -21.95
C ASN A 43 14.14 -7.09 -21.13
N GLN A 44 13.29 -6.26 -21.74
CA GLN A 44 12.09 -5.73 -21.11
C GLN A 44 10.86 -6.62 -21.33
N PHE A 45 10.05 -6.77 -20.29
CA PHE A 45 8.71 -7.33 -20.37
C PHE A 45 7.71 -6.22 -20.05
N LEU A 46 6.98 -5.76 -21.07
CA LEU A 46 6.05 -4.64 -20.96
C LEU A 46 4.60 -5.11 -21.15
N ILE A 47 3.72 -4.69 -20.24
CA ILE A 47 2.28 -4.92 -20.32
C ILE A 47 1.55 -3.57 -20.25
N ARG A 48 0.76 -3.26 -21.28
CA ARG A 48 -0.30 -2.24 -21.20
C ARG A 48 -1.65 -2.94 -21.16
N ALA A 49 -2.26 -2.97 -19.99
CA ALA A 49 -3.60 -3.50 -19.77
C ALA A 49 -4.43 -2.45 -19.01
N GLY A 50 -5.12 -1.56 -19.71
CA GLY A 50 -5.90 -0.47 -19.11
C GLY A 50 -7.03 -0.95 -18.22
N GLY A 51 -7.48 -2.20 -18.38
CA GLY A 51 -8.41 -2.87 -17.47
C GLY A 51 -7.76 -3.62 -16.31
N GLY A 52 -6.44 -3.56 -16.15
CA GLY A 52 -5.69 -4.24 -15.08
C GLY A 52 -5.04 -5.56 -15.49
N VAL A 53 -4.06 -6.00 -14.69
CA VAL A 53 -3.39 -7.31 -14.79
C VAL A 53 -3.87 -8.17 -13.62
N GLY A 54 -4.65 -9.21 -13.92
CA GLY A 54 -5.12 -10.18 -12.94
C GLY A 54 -4.22 -11.41 -12.86
N VAL A 55 -3.76 -11.76 -11.66
CA VAL A 55 -3.08 -13.04 -11.37
C VAL A 55 -3.99 -13.84 -10.45
N GLY A 56 -4.58 -14.92 -10.96
CA GLY A 56 -5.57 -15.72 -10.22
C GLY A 56 -6.97 -15.09 -10.13
N THR A 57 -7.20 -13.93 -10.75
CA THR A 57 -8.50 -13.26 -10.86
C THR A 57 -8.81 -12.86 -12.31
N ASN A 58 -10.08 -12.87 -12.70
CA ASN A 58 -10.56 -12.41 -14.00
C ASN A 58 -11.26 -11.04 -13.92
N ASN A 59 -11.33 -10.43 -12.74
CA ASN A 59 -11.92 -9.12 -12.48
C ASN A 59 -10.99 -8.27 -11.61
N PRO A 60 -9.81 -7.87 -12.11
CA PRO A 60 -8.84 -7.11 -11.34
C PRO A 60 -9.43 -5.78 -10.87
N GLN A 61 -9.31 -5.48 -9.58
CA GLN A 61 -9.79 -4.25 -8.94
C GLN A 61 -8.70 -3.15 -8.89
N HIS A 62 -7.46 -3.51 -9.22
CA HIS A 62 -6.32 -2.61 -9.30
C HIS A 62 -5.53 -2.86 -10.60
N GLN A 63 -4.60 -1.95 -10.93
CA GLN A 63 -3.78 -2.07 -12.13
C GLN A 63 -2.97 -3.38 -12.17
N LEU A 64 -2.55 -3.87 -11.00
CA LEU A 64 -2.05 -5.22 -10.76
C LEU A 64 -2.84 -5.77 -9.57
N ASP A 65 -3.54 -6.87 -9.77
CA ASP A 65 -4.35 -7.52 -8.75
C ASP A 65 -4.01 -9.01 -8.69
N VAL A 66 -3.69 -9.49 -7.50
CA VAL A 66 -3.24 -10.87 -7.26
C VAL A 66 -4.19 -11.51 -6.26
N ALA A 67 -4.98 -12.48 -6.73
CA ALA A 67 -5.75 -13.36 -5.85
C ALA A 67 -4.81 -14.41 -5.25
N GLY A 68 -4.08 -14.01 -4.21
CA GLY A 68 -3.07 -14.82 -3.53
C GLY A 68 -2.01 -13.98 -2.83
N GLU A 69 -0.86 -14.59 -2.55
CA GLU A 69 0.26 -13.91 -1.90
C GLU A 69 1.22 -13.28 -2.92
N MET A 70 1.69 -12.07 -2.62
CA MET A 70 2.76 -11.41 -3.37
C MET A 70 4.06 -11.44 -2.56
N GLY A 71 5.04 -12.23 -3.01
CA GLY A 71 6.38 -12.26 -2.42
C GLY A 71 7.28 -11.17 -3.02
N CYS A 72 7.92 -10.37 -2.18
CA CYS A 72 8.95 -9.43 -2.59
C CYS A 72 10.08 -9.36 -1.55
N ILE A 73 11.32 -9.17 -2.01
CA ILE A 73 12.46 -8.95 -1.09
C ILE A 73 12.49 -7.48 -0.63
N SER A 74 12.16 -6.55 -1.52
CA SER A 74 12.04 -5.13 -1.22
C SER A 74 10.95 -4.48 -2.07
N LEU A 75 10.28 -3.50 -1.49
CA LEU A 75 9.28 -2.66 -2.16
C LEU A 75 9.70 -1.20 -2.00
N HIS A 76 9.88 -0.50 -3.13
CA HIS A 76 10.21 0.91 -3.16
C HIS A 76 9.01 1.73 -3.62
N GLU A 77 8.51 2.59 -2.76
CA GLU A 77 7.39 3.49 -3.06
C GLU A 77 7.91 4.92 -3.27
N ALA A 78 7.47 5.58 -4.34
CA ALA A 78 7.89 6.94 -4.63
C ALA A 78 7.48 7.92 -3.51
N SER A 79 8.44 8.69 -3.00
CA SER A 79 8.20 9.60 -1.85
C SER A 79 8.93 10.94 -1.96
N ASP A 80 9.50 11.25 -3.12
CA ASP A 80 10.23 12.49 -3.43
C ASP A 80 9.35 13.74 -3.22
N ILE A 81 9.93 14.82 -2.67
CA ILE A 81 9.22 16.08 -2.40
C ILE A 81 8.67 16.72 -3.68
N ARG A 82 9.28 16.49 -4.84
CA ARG A 82 8.82 16.99 -6.15
C ARG A 82 7.54 16.30 -6.64
N LEU A 83 7.21 15.15 -6.06
CA LEU A 83 5.99 14.39 -6.35
C LEU A 83 4.88 14.67 -5.32
N LYS A 84 5.11 15.63 -4.40
CA LYS A 84 4.19 15.97 -3.31
C LYS A 84 3.87 17.46 -3.34
N SER A 85 2.64 17.79 -2.95
CA SER A 85 2.19 19.17 -2.72
C SER A 85 1.33 19.20 -1.45
N ASN A 86 1.10 20.39 -0.89
CA ASN A 86 0.25 20.59 0.30
C ASN A 86 0.65 19.71 1.50
N ILE A 87 1.96 19.55 1.74
CA ILE A 87 2.50 18.69 2.81
C ILE A 87 2.14 19.26 4.18
N LYS A 88 1.45 18.46 5.00
CA LYS A 88 1.07 18.78 6.39
C LYS A 88 1.48 17.64 7.30
N THR A 89 1.93 17.96 8.51
CA THR A 89 2.16 16.97 9.57
C THR A 89 0.83 16.35 9.98
N ILE A 90 0.83 15.05 10.27
CA ILE A 90 -0.35 14.33 10.77
C ILE A 90 -0.57 14.79 12.22
N ALA A 91 -1.70 15.43 12.49
CA ALA A 91 -2.08 15.87 13.81
C ALA A 91 -2.97 14.84 14.53
N ASP A 92 -2.86 14.82 15.86
CA ASP A 92 -3.63 13.97 16.78
C ASP A 92 -3.47 12.48 16.47
N ALA A 93 -2.27 12.09 16.03
CA ALA A 93 -1.99 10.76 15.51
C ALA A 93 -2.18 9.68 16.58
N LEU A 94 -1.74 9.95 17.82
CA LEU A 94 -1.88 9.02 18.95
C LEU A 94 -3.36 8.82 19.32
N ASP A 95 -4.11 9.90 19.43
CA ASP A 95 -5.52 9.83 19.82
C ASP A 95 -6.36 9.16 18.72
N LYS A 96 -6.02 9.40 17.45
CA LYS A 96 -6.65 8.73 16.30
C LYS A 96 -6.36 7.23 16.25
N ILE A 97 -5.08 6.83 16.31
CA ILE A 97 -4.72 5.41 16.24
C ILE A 97 -5.25 4.63 17.46
N SER A 98 -5.44 5.29 18.60
CA SER A 98 -6.02 4.68 19.81
C SER A 98 -7.48 4.23 19.66
N GLN A 99 -8.19 4.73 18.63
CA GLN A 99 -9.58 4.37 18.34
C GLN A 99 -9.71 3.09 17.50
N ILE A 100 -8.60 2.57 16.99
CA ILE A 100 -8.57 1.42 16.08
C ILE A 100 -8.01 0.22 16.83
N ARG A 101 -8.67 -0.94 16.67
CA ARG A 101 -8.18 -2.17 17.29
C ARG A 101 -7.19 -2.89 16.38
N GLY A 102 -6.09 -3.35 16.96
CA GLY A 102 -5.36 -4.48 16.41
C GLY A 102 -6.14 -5.76 16.70
N VAL A 103 -6.38 -6.58 15.68
CA VAL A 103 -7.22 -7.78 15.77
C VAL A 103 -6.46 -9.03 15.32
N GLU A 104 -6.78 -10.14 15.97
CA GLU A 104 -6.51 -11.50 15.47
C GLU A 104 -7.75 -11.97 14.71
N PHE A 105 -7.55 -12.57 13.54
CA PHE A 105 -8.65 -13.04 12.70
C PHE A 105 -8.26 -14.25 11.86
N GLU A 106 -9.27 -14.96 11.38
CA GLU A 106 -9.13 -15.95 10.31
C GLU A 106 -9.97 -15.50 9.10
N TRP A 107 -9.52 -15.83 7.91
CA TRP A 107 -10.30 -15.60 6.69
C TRP A 107 -11.55 -16.47 6.69
N ASN A 108 -12.65 -15.95 6.13
CA ASN A 108 -13.90 -16.70 5.94
C ASN A 108 -14.07 -17.13 4.47
N ASP A 109 -15.14 -17.86 4.17
CA ASP A 109 -15.46 -18.36 2.83
C ASP A 109 -15.49 -17.26 1.75
N ASN A 110 -15.91 -16.03 2.11
CA ASN A 110 -15.91 -14.91 1.16
C ASN A 110 -14.50 -14.47 0.76
N ALA A 111 -13.52 -14.62 1.65
CA ALA A 111 -12.13 -14.33 1.39
C ALA A 111 -11.43 -15.49 0.66
N GLU A 112 -11.78 -16.74 0.97
CA GLU A 112 -11.31 -17.91 0.21
C GLU A 112 -11.70 -17.79 -1.28
N ALA A 113 -12.95 -17.40 -1.56
CA ALA A 113 -13.42 -17.14 -2.92
C ALA A 113 -12.63 -16.04 -3.67
N ARG A 114 -11.83 -15.26 -2.95
CA ARG A 114 -10.96 -14.19 -3.47
C ARG A 114 -9.46 -14.54 -3.43
N GLY A 115 -9.13 -15.81 -3.15
CA GLY A 115 -7.76 -16.31 -3.15
C GLY A 115 -7.01 -16.15 -1.82
N ALA A 116 -7.71 -15.82 -0.73
CA ALA A 116 -7.09 -15.80 0.60
C ALA A 116 -6.72 -17.22 1.06
N ILE A 117 -5.61 -17.34 1.79
CA ILE A 117 -5.18 -18.61 2.37
C ILE A 117 -5.96 -18.87 3.67
N TYR A 118 -6.75 -19.96 3.68
CA TYR A 118 -7.60 -20.34 4.79
C TYR A 118 -6.84 -21.09 5.91
N GLY A 119 -7.44 -21.13 7.11
CA GLY A 119 -7.00 -21.99 8.22
C GLY A 119 -5.74 -21.50 8.93
N ARG A 120 -5.47 -20.19 8.90
CA ARG A 120 -4.37 -19.55 9.62
C ARG A 120 -4.87 -18.30 10.31
N GLU A 121 -4.56 -18.19 11.60
CA GLU A 121 -4.72 -16.95 12.34
C GLU A 121 -3.76 -15.87 11.80
N GLN A 122 -4.29 -14.67 11.62
CA GLN A 122 -3.57 -13.51 11.11
C GLN A 122 -3.79 -12.32 12.03
N LEU A 123 -2.84 -11.37 11.99
CA LEU A 123 -2.93 -10.10 12.68
C LEU A 123 -3.22 -8.99 11.68
N GLY A 124 -4.10 -8.06 12.07
CA GLY A 124 -4.42 -6.93 11.21
C GLY A 124 -5.29 -5.89 11.89
N VAL A 125 -5.99 -5.12 11.06
CA VAL A 125 -6.97 -4.11 11.47
C VAL A 125 -8.28 -4.30 10.69
N VAL A 126 -9.37 -3.78 11.24
CA VAL A 126 -10.66 -3.74 10.53
C VAL A 126 -10.73 -2.49 9.67
N ALA A 127 -10.87 -2.64 8.35
CA ALA A 127 -10.85 -1.53 7.40
C ALA A 127 -11.95 -0.48 7.67
N GLN A 128 -13.11 -0.90 8.18
CA GLN A 128 -14.22 -0.02 8.53
C GLN A 128 -13.89 0.85 9.74
N GLU A 129 -13.17 0.32 10.74
CA GLU A 129 -12.68 1.13 11.87
C GLU A 129 -11.65 2.14 11.37
N MET A 130 -10.71 1.70 10.51
CA MET A 130 -9.70 2.56 9.89
C MET A 130 -10.34 3.71 9.10
N GLU A 131 -11.39 3.44 8.32
CA GLU A 131 -12.06 4.43 7.47
C GLU A 131 -12.64 5.61 8.27
N THR A 132 -13.12 5.36 9.49
CA THR A 132 -13.69 6.42 10.34
C THR A 132 -12.64 7.44 10.81
N VAL A 133 -11.37 7.05 10.83
CA VAL A 133 -10.28 7.86 11.41
C VAL A 133 -9.28 8.32 10.34
N PHE A 134 -8.93 7.43 9.42
CA PHE A 134 -7.99 7.63 8.32
C PHE A 134 -8.58 7.10 7.00
N PRO A 135 -9.63 7.73 6.45
CA PRO A 135 -10.27 7.28 5.21
C PRO A 135 -9.31 7.19 4.03
N GLN A 136 -8.26 8.01 4.01
CA GLN A 136 -7.21 7.99 2.98
C GLN A 136 -6.34 6.73 2.98
N LEU A 137 -6.42 5.90 4.02
CA LEU A 137 -5.71 4.62 4.09
C LEU A 137 -6.58 3.44 3.64
N VAL A 138 -7.85 3.70 3.29
CA VAL A 138 -8.81 2.68 2.92
C VAL A 138 -9.21 2.83 1.47
N SER A 139 -9.09 1.75 0.71
CA SER A 139 -9.66 1.66 -0.63
C SER A 139 -10.91 0.79 -0.60
N THR A 140 -11.90 1.13 -1.42
CA THR A 140 -13.12 0.33 -1.59
C THR A 140 -13.16 -0.16 -3.04
N SER A 141 -13.24 -1.48 -3.23
CA SER A 141 -13.40 -2.11 -4.55
C SER A 141 -14.82 -1.92 -5.09
N ASP A 142 -15.01 -2.22 -6.38
CA ASP A 142 -16.31 -2.05 -7.06
C ASP A 142 -17.39 -2.96 -6.47
N ASP A 143 -17.00 -4.09 -5.87
CA ASP A 143 -17.87 -5.02 -5.16
C ASP A 143 -18.11 -4.66 -3.68
N GLY A 144 -17.60 -3.50 -3.24
CA GLY A 144 -17.86 -2.92 -1.92
C GLY A 144 -16.95 -3.39 -0.78
N TYR A 145 -16.00 -4.28 -1.06
CA TYR A 145 -15.01 -4.72 -0.05
C TYR A 145 -13.95 -3.63 0.17
N LYS A 146 -13.38 -3.61 1.37
CA LYS A 146 -12.42 -2.58 1.78
C LYS A 146 -11.05 -3.18 2.06
N SER A 147 -10.00 -2.51 1.60
CA SER A 147 -8.61 -2.85 1.86
C SER A 147 -7.88 -1.70 2.53
N VAL A 148 -6.80 -1.99 3.26
CA VAL A 148 -6.00 -0.99 3.98
C VAL A 148 -4.61 -0.90 3.38
N ASP A 149 -4.13 0.32 3.15
CA ASP A 149 -2.74 0.58 2.81
C ASP A 149 -1.86 0.53 4.07
N TYR A 150 -1.43 -0.69 4.42
CA TYR A 150 -0.62 -0.95 5.60
C TYR A 150 0.74 -0.23 5.57
N THR A 151 1.33 0.04 4.40
CA THR A 151 2.66 0.67 4.33
C THR A 151 2.59 2.11 4.83
N LYS A 152 1.49 2.82 4.57
CA LYS A 152 1.29 4.20 5.01
C LYS A 152 0.91 4.34 6.48
N LEU A 153 0.50 3.27 7.17
CA LEU A 153 0.30 3.30 8.62
C LEU A 153 1.57 3.70 9.36
N THR A 154 2.74 3.38 8.81
CA THR A 154 4.03 3.77 9.37
C THR A 154 4.16 5.29 9.57
N ALA A 155 3.63 6.11 8.66
CA ALA A 155 3.65 7.57 8.79
C ALA A 155 2.79 8.05 9.97
N VAL A 156 1.64 7.42 10.19
CA VAL A 156 0.77 7.70 11.34
C VAL A 156 1.47 7.28 12.63
N LEU A 157 2.06 6.08 12.66
CA LEU A 157 2.76 5.55 13.83
C LEU A 157 3.96 6.41 14.23
N ILE A 158 4.68 6.99 13.27
CA ILE A 158 5.79 7.93 13.54
C ILE A 158 5.29 9.13 14.37
N GLU A 159 4.21 9.78 13.96
CA GLU A 159 3.68 10.93 14.69
C GLU A 159 3.04 10.51 16.02
N ALA A 160 2.36 9.36 16.08
CA ALA A 160 1.81 8.83 17.33
C ALA A 160 2.90 8.55 18.38
N VAL A 161 4.06 8.00 17.97
CA VAL A 161 5.21 7.78 18.85
C VAL A 161 5.82 9.09 19.31
N LYS A 162 5.92 10.11 18.44
CA LYS A 162 6.40 11.45 18.83
C LYS A 162 5.46 12.12 19.84
N GLU A 163 4.16 12.03 19.62
CA GLU A 163 3.14 12.54 20.55
C GLU A 163 3.23 11.81 21.91
N LEU A 164 3.34 10.48 21.89
CA LEU A 164 3.52 9.68 23.10
C LEU A 164 4.79 10.07 23.86
N GLN A 165 5.93 10.20 23.17
CA GLN A 165 7.19 10.63 23.76
C GLN A 165 7.06 12.02 24.42
N SER A 166 6.35 12.94 23.77
CA SER A 166 6.09 14.28 24.30
C SER A 166 5.27 14.22 25.60
N ARG A 167 4.20 13.41 25.62
CA ARG A 167 3.39 13.19 26.82
C ARG A 167 4.21 12.58 27.96
N THR A 168 5.04 11.58 27.68
CA THR A 168 5.92 10.94 28.68
C THR A 168 6.88 11.95 29.30
N LYS A 169 7.59 12.75 28.49
CA LYS A 169 8.51 13.77 29.00
C LYS A 169 7.83 14.79 29.91
N LYS A 170 6.61 15.21 29.54
CA LYS A 170 5.82 16.13 30.37
C LYS A 170 5.47 15.52 31.73
N LEU A 171 4.99 14.28 31.74
CA LEU A 171 4.65 13.57 32.97
C LEU A 171 5.86 13.32 33.87
N GLU A 172 7.02 12.98 33.28
CA GLU A 172 8.28 12.82 34.03
C GLU A 172 8.70 14.13 34.70
N GLN A 173 8.60 15.25 33.99
CA GLN A 173 8.95 16.56 34.54
C GLN A 173 8.01 16.97 35.67
N GLU A 174 6.70 16.76 35.51
CA GLU A 174 5.71 17.00 36.58
C GLU A 174 6.01 16.12 37.80
N ASN A 175 6.39 14.86 37.60
CA ASN A 175 6.74 13.95 38.70
C ASN A 175 7.99 14.42 39.47
N ILE A 176 9.00 14.95 38.77
CA ILE A 176 10.20 15.53 39.39
C ILE A 176 9.82 16.73 40.25
N THR A 177 9.03 17.66 39.69
CA THR A 177 8.57 18.85 40.41
C THR A 177 7.78 18.48 41.66
N LEU A 178 6.82 17.56 41.55
CA LEU A 178 6.01 17.11 42.68
C LEU A 178 6.85 16.41 43.76
N LYS A 179 7.84 15.60 43.39
CA LYS A 179 8.77 14.98 44.35
C LYS A 179 9.55 16.04 45.13
N HIS A 180 10.03 17.07 44.45
CA HIS A 180 10.75 18.17 45.08
C HIS A 180 9.86 18.97 46.05
N GLU A 181 8.61 19.26 45.67
CA GLU A 181 7.65 19.93 46.55
C GLU A 181 7.34 19.10 47.81
N ILE A 182 7.19 17.77 47.65
CA ILE A 182 6.97 16.86 48.78
C ILE A 182 8.17 16.84 49.74
N GLU A 183 9.41 16.90 49.23
CA GLU A 183 10.60 16.97 50.08
C GLU A 183 10.63 18.26 50.91
N ILE A 184 10.36 19.41 50.29
CA ILE A 184 10.31 20.71 50.99
C ILE A 184 9.25 20.69 52.11
N LEU A 185 8.07 20.10 51.87
CA LEU A 185 7.00 20.04 52.86
C LEU A 185 7.30 19.10 54.03
N LYS A 186 8.14 18.07 53.84
CA LYS A 186 8.54 17.15 54.92
C LYS A 186 9.59 17.74 55.86
N GLU A 187 10.31 18.77 55.40
CA GLU A 187 11.31 19.47 56.19
C GLU A 187 10.72 20.61 57.06
N GLN A 188 9.41 20.86 56.94
CA GLN A 188 8.63 21.81 57.75
C GLN A 188 7.93 21.11 58.93
#